data_AF-A0A949WSM0-F1
#
_entry.id   AF-A0A949WSM0-F1
#
_cell.length_a   1.000
_cell.length_b   1.000
_cell.length_c   1.000
_cell.angle_alpha   90.00
_cell.angle_beta   90.00
_cell.angle_gamma   90.00
#
_symmetry.space_group_name_H-M   'P 1'
#
loop_
_entity.id
_entity.type
_entity.pdbx_description
1 polymer ?
#
loop_
_entity_poly.entity_id
_entity_poly.type
_entity_poly.pdbx_seq_one_letter_code
_entity_poly.pdbx_strand_id
1 'polypeptide(L)'
;MRKDNSEFKTSFTSEAGAFAINKDYFAFVELDDFACYVAADGIDSDEDIKSAELAVKSIFADFTEKPTMSRRRLKRYMINASKVLEQESRSVRLKASLIMIVTDYSKIVWVCTGNARLYHFRKGRFNFKSKDQSLAQMMAEAGKIDEYEIDQHEEKNNLVNYLGKSNNFTPFISKKYKLNDGDVMLLCTSGLWENVNINEMTAALKDAEEPEQFIDSLEELLLSKQKRLLSNYTAAAIFGNRIFKESNKDKKDYIKKIAAVMLPILMISAGIITYRIINLKKQATIRAQLIKSESNGDEFIKDGDFDKALKEYQDAEADLQKLKIKDKQKELDKKCKITQYIVDGDKNFKDKDYEKAEKNYEKAKKLADEEKDYDEKELNKKISQTNDFMDILAVEKQGDTQLENQDFAGAKETYTKAKGLADKFSFEDAKKDLKAKIQDADSKIADLDKKQKAVQGTDSEKQGDDSYAAKDYKKALEAYLTAQSTYQQLNNLQGVLSIETKIKDVQEKLNPPAALDANKSTPAPSEGTSTNTK
;
A
#
# COMPACT_ATOMS: atom_id res chain seq x y z
N MET A 1 -0.41 -43.88 -41.54
CA MET A 1 0.31 -42.62 -41.26
C MET A 1 -0.11 -41.53 -42.26
N ARG A 2 0.52 -40.35 -42.29
CA ARG A 2 0.10 -39.28 -43.24
C ARG A 2 0.32 -39.69 -44.70
N LYS A 3 1.44 -40.35 -44.99
CA LYS A 3 1.79 -40.90 -46.31
C LYS A 3 0.67 -41.80 -46.87
N ASP A 4 0.22 -42.80 -46.13
CA ASP A 4 -0.85 -43.73 -46.56
C ASP A 4 -2.20 -43.05 -46.84
N ASN A 5 -2.43 -41.87 -46.27
CA ASN A 5 -3.64 -41.08 -46.45
C ASN A 5 -3.46 -39.96 -47.49
N SER A 6 -2.40 -40.06 -48.30
CA SER A 6 -2.06 -39.15 -49.38
C SER A 6 -1.57 -39.95 -50.59
N GLU A 7 -1.56 -39.31 -51.76
CA GLU A 7 -1.10 -39.92 -52.99
C GLU A 7 -0.19 -38.91 -53.68
N PHE A 8 1.12 -39.17 -53.60
CA PHE A 8 2.16 -38.39 -54.24
C PHE A 8 2.83 -39.30 -55.27
N LYS A 9 2.92 -38.84 -56.52
CA LYS A 9 3.62 -39.52 -57.61
C LYS A 9 4.77 -38.64 -58.09
N THR A 10 5.92 -39.24 -58.34
CA THR A 10 7.13 -38.51 -58.72
C THR A 10 7.77 -39.14 -59.94
N SER A 11 8.15 -38.32 -60.92
CA SER A 11 9.03 -38.71 -62.03
C SER A 11 10.08 -37.63 -62.25
N PHE A 12 11.23 -37.99 -62.83
CA PHE A 12 12.31 -37.05 -63.09
C PHE A 12 13.18 -37.50 -64.27
N THR A 13 13.87 -36.53 -64.87
CA THR A 13 14.97 -36.71 -65.83
C THR A 13 16.18 -35.91 -65.36
N SER A 14 17.39 -36.41 -65.62
CA SER A 14 18.64 -35.73 -65.24
C SER A 14 19.76 -36.16 -66.18
N GLU A 15 20.16 -35.25 -67.06
CA GLU A 15 21.04 -35.57 -68.19
C GLU A 15 22.24 -34.62 -68.28
N ALA A 16 23.33 -35.15 -68.84
CA ALA A 16 24.57 -34.39 -69.02
C ALA A 16 24.48 -33.32 -70.13
N GLY A 17 23.45 -33.38 -70.98
CA GLY A 17 23.31 -32.50 -72.13
C GLY A 17 24.47 -32.68 -73.12
N ALA A 18 25.13 -31.59 -73.50
CA ALA A 18 26.30 -31.62 -74.39
C ALA A 18 27.63 -31.93 -73.66
N PHE A 19 27.60 -32.13 -72.35
CA PHE A 19 28.78 -32.33 -71.51
C PHE A 19 29.02 -33.82 -71.22
N ALA A 20 30.28 -34.18 -70.91
CA ALA A 20 30.64 -35.58 -70.62
C ALA A 20 30.15 -36.05 -69.23
N ILE A 21 29.98 -35.12 -68.29
CA ILE A 21 29.64 -35.41 -66.89
C ILE A 21 28.34 -34.69 -66.55
N ASN A 22 27.37 -35.43 -66.01
CA ASN A 22 26.22 -34.83 -65.37
C ASN A 22 26.59 -34.32 -63.98
N LYS A 23 26.57 -32.98 -63.81
CA LYS A 23 26.85 -32.30 -62.53
C LYS A 23 25.60 -31.95 -61.75
N ASP A 24 24.42 -32.16 -62.32
CA ASP A 24 23.16 -32.05 -61.60
C ASP A 24 22.91 -33.31 -60.76
N TYR A 25 22.04 -33.17 -59.77
CA TYR A 25 21.59 -34.29 -58.96
C TYR A 25 20.16 -34.07 -58.45
N PHE A 26 19.30 -35.06 -58.67
CA PHE A 26 17.99 -35.13 -58.05
C PHE A 26 17.88 -36.37 -57.18
N ALA A 27 17.31 -36.22 -55.99
CA ALA A 27 16.93 -37.33 -55.16
C ALA A 27 15.76 -36.95 -54.25
N PHE A 28 15.07 -37.95 -53.69
CA PHE A 28 13.98 -37.75 -52.77
C PHE A 28 13.89 -38.87 -51.73
N VAL A 29 13.24 -38.57 -50.60
CA VAL A 29 12.90 -39.53 -49.55
C VAL A 29 11.48 -39.28 -49.07
N GLU A 30 10.67 -40.33 -48.98
CA GLU A 30 9.29 -40.27 -48.52
C GLU A 30 9.09 -41.14 -47.28
N LEU A 31 9.05 -40.49 -46.12
CA LEU A 31 8.80 -41.10 -44.81
C LEU A 31 7.32 -41.05 -44.46
N ASP A 32 6.92 -41.75 -43.40
CA ASP A 32 5.51 -41.87 -42.99
C ASP A 32 4.76 -40.55 -42.78
N ASP A 33 5.46 -39.54 -42.24
CA ASP A 33 4.87 -38.23 -41.89
C ASP A 33 5.45 -37.05 -42.67
N PHE A 34 6.56 -37.25 -43.38
CA PHE A 34 7.22 -36.21 -44.17
C PHE A 34 7.85 -36.77 -45.44
N ALA A 35 7.91 -35.97 -46.50
CA ALA A 35 8.78 -36.23 -47.64
C ALA A 35 9.70 -35.04 -47.93
N CYS A 36 10.88 -35.32 -48.49
CA CYS A 36 11.86 -34.35 -48.90
C CYS A 36 12.31 -34.63 -50.34
N TYR A 37 12.22 -33.63 -51.21
CA TYR A 37 12.61 -33.68 -52.61
C TYR A 37 13.65 -32.62 -52.86
N VAL A 38 14.75 -32.96 -53.53
CA VAL A 38 15.86 -32.02 -53.73
C VAL A 38 16.40 -32.15 -55.14
N ALA A 39 16.44 -31.04 -55.87
CA ALA A 39 17.15 -30.91 -57.13
C ALA A 39 18.29 -29.91 -56.96
N ALA A 40 19.47 -30.24 -57.44
CA ALA A 40 20.66 -29.42 -57.33
C ALA A 40 21.46 -29.42 -58.65
N ASP A 41 22.14 -28.30 -58.89
CA ASP A 41 23.00 -28.01 -60.04
C ASP A 41 24.42 -27.73 -59.51
N GLY A 42 25.40 -28.50 -59.99
CA GLY A 42 26.81 -28.35 -59.64
C GLY A 42 27.49 -27.27 -60.47
N ILE A 43 27.56 -26.05 -59.93
CA ILE A 43 27.99 -24.82 -60.63
C ILE A 43 29.48 -24.48 -60.48
N ASP A 44 30.31 -25.49 -60.25
CA ASP A 44 31.78 -25.37 -60.19
C ASP A 44 32.45 -26.09 -61.36
N SER A 45 33.79 -26.03 -61.43
CA SER A 45 34.58 -26.68 -62.48
C SER A 45 35.28 -27.96 -62.02
N ASP A 46 34.92 -28.53 -60.87
CA ASP A 46 35.52 -29.78 -60.38
C ASP A 46 34.92 -30.98 -61.13
N GLU A 47 35.75 -31.89 -61.65
CA GLU A 47 35.30 -33.07 -62.39
C GLU A 47 35.30 -34.35 -61.54
N ASP A 48 36.06 -34.36 -60.44
CA ASP A 48 36.20 -35.51 -59.55
C ASP A 48 35.07 -35.57 -58.52
N ILE A 49 34.71 -34.41 -57.96
CA ILE A 49 33.69 -34.31 -56.91
C ILE A 49 32.39 -33.71 -57.46
N LYS A 50 31.31 -34.50 -57.40
CA LYS A 50 29.97 -34.04 -57.74
C LYS A 50 29.36 -33.23 -56.58
N SER A 51 29.56 -31.91 -56.59
CA SER A 51 29.09 -30.99 -55.56
C SER A 51 27.59 -31.06 -55.27
N ALA A 52 26.76 -31.18 -56.31
CA ALA A 52 25.31 -31.33 -56.17
C ALA A 52 24.96 -32.60 -55.38
N GLU A 53 25.53 -33.74 -55.77
CA GLU A 53 25.32 -35.03 -55.10
C GLU A 53 25.80 -35.00 -53.64
N LEU A 54 26.99 -34.46 -53.38
CA LEU A 54 27.55 -34.34 -52.03
C LEU A 54 26.66 -33.49 -51.11
N ALA A 55 26.18 -32.35 -51.60
CA ALA A 55 25.27 -31.49 -50.86
C ALA A 55 23.93 -32.17 -50.55
N VAL A 56 23.32 -32.83 -51.54
CA VAL A 56 22.03 -33.51 -51.37
C VAL A 56 22.15 -34.68 -50.38
N LYS A 57 23.22 -35.47 -50.46
CA LYS A 57 23.48 -36.55 -49.49
C LYS A 57 23.62 -36.03 -48.06
N SER A 58 24.33 -34.91 -47.86
CA SER A 58 24.45 -34.27 -46.55
C SER A 58 23.08 -33.84 -46.00
N ILE A 59 22.25 -33.21 -46.83
CA ILE A 59 20.89 -32.78 -46.45
C ILE A 59 20.02 -33.98 -46.07
N PHE A 60 20.11 -35.09 -46.79
CA PHE A 60 19.32 -36.29 -46.51
C PHE A 60 19.76 -37.04 -45.26
N ALA A 61 21.06 -37.09 -44.95
CA ALA A 61 21.51 -37.61 -43.68
C ALA A 61 20.87 -36.84 -42.51
N ASP A 62 20.96 -35.51 -42.55
CA ASP A 62 20.40 -34.58 -41.56
C ASP A 62 18.86 -34.64 -41.47
N PHE A 63 18.19 -34.75 -42.62
CA PHE A 63 16.73 -34.81 -42.70
C PHE A 63 16.18 -36.14 -42.21
N THR A 64 16.78 -37.27 -42.61
CA THR A 64 16.32 -38.62 -42.22
C THR A 64 16.50 -38.85 -40.72
N GLU A 65 17.56 -38.30 -40.12
CA GLU A 65 17.76 -38.36 -38.67
C GLU A 65 16.67 -37.59 -37.89
N LYS A 66 16.27 -36.40 -38.38
CA LYS A 66 15.31 -35.53 -37.69
C LYS A 66 14.30 -34.85 -38.63
N PRO A 67 13.35 -35.59 -39.24
CA PRO A 67 12.41 -35.05 -40.23
C PRO A 67 11.62 -33.86 -39.68
N THR A 68 11.53 -32.76 -40.45
CA THR A 68 10.91 -31.53 -39.96
C THR A 68 10.56 -30.53 -41.07
N MET A 69 9.55 -29.69 -40.83
CA MET A 69 9.29 -28.48 -41.64
C MET A 69 9.71 -27.17 -40.93
N SER A 70 10.50 -27.26 -39.85
CA SER A 70 10.92 -26.07 -39.09
C SER A 70 11.94 -25.26 -39.88
N ARG A 71 11.63 -24.01 -40.22
CA ARG A 71 12.54 -23.10 -40.95
C ARG A 71 13.93 -23.01 -40.31
N ARG A 72 13.99 -23.01 -38.98
CA ARG A 72 15.25 -22.95 -38.22
C ARG A 72 16.14 -24.18 -38.45
N ARG A 73 15.53 -25.37 -38.52
CA ARG A 73 16.26 -26.62 -38.67
C ARG A 73 16.59 -26.90 -40.14
N LEU A 74 15.69 -26.58 -41.08
CA LEU A 74 16.01 -26.60 -42.51
C LEU A 74 17.17 -25.66 -42.85
N LYS A 75 17.21 -24.46 -42.27
CA LYS A 75 18.37 -23.55 -42.39
C LYS A 75 19.67 -24.22 -41.91
N ARG A 76 19.61 -25.02 -40.84
CA ARG A 76 20.77 -25.74 -40.31
C ARG A 76 21.26 -26.82 -41.28
N TYR A 77 20.35 -27.57 -41.90
CA TYR A 77 20.70 -28.59 -42.90
C TYR A 77 21.43 -27.97 -44.09
N MET A 78 20.94 -26.83 -44.58
CA MET A 78 21.62 -26.09 -45.64
C MET A 78 23.00 -25.57 -45.22
N ILE A 79 23.13 -25.05 -43.99
CA ILE A 79 24.43 -24.57 -43.48
C ILE A 79 25.41 -25.74 -43.36
N ASN A 80 24.97 -26.90 -42.88
CA ASN A 80 25.79 -28.09 -42.78
C ASN A 80 26.25 -28.56 -44.17
N ALA A 81 25.33 -28.66 -45.13
CA ALA A 81 25.67 -29.01 -46.51
C ALA A 81 26.66 -28.03 -47.15
N SER A 82 26.48 -26.72 -46.92
CA SER A 82 27.44 -25.70 -47.39
C SER A 82 28.83 -25.89 -46.77
N LYS A 83 28.90 -26.25 -45.48
CA LYS A 83 30.17 -26.52 -44.80
C LYS A 83 30.85 -27.78 -45.33
N VAL A 84 30.08 -28.83 -45.64
CA VAL A 84 30.62 -30.05 -46.26
C VAL A 84 31.28 -29.71 -47.60
N LEU A 85 30.63 -28.91 -48.45
CA LEU A 85 31.25 -28.45 -49.70
C LEU A 85 32.52 -27.61 -49.46
N GLU A 86 32.51 -26.72 -48.47
CA GLU A 86 33.69 -25.93 -48.11
C GLU A 86 34.85 -26.79 -47.60
N GLN A 87 34.56 -27.86 -46.86
CA GLN A 87 35.57 -28.78 -46.30
C GLN A 87 36.16 -29.72 -47.35
N GLU A 88 35.34 -30.20 -48.28
CA GLU A 88 35.77 -31.09 -49.37
C GLU A 88 36.36 -30.31 -50.57
N SER A 89 36.31 -28.98 -50.55
CA SER A 89 36.97 -28.13 -51.55
C SER A 89 38.50 -28.26 -51.44
N ARG A 90 39.14 -28.82 -52.48
CA ARG A 90 40.60 -28.99 -52.54
C ARG A 90 41.25 -27.97 -53.46
N SER A 91 41.20 -28.23 -54.77
CA SER A 91 41.82 -27.41 -55.81
C SER A 91 40.84 -26.38 -56.38
N VAL A 92 39.59 -26.81 -56.55
CA VAL A 92 38.48 -25.96 -56.97
C VAL A 92 37.51 -25.87 -55.81
N ARG A 93 36.88 -24.70 -55.70
CA ARG A 93 35.83 -24.51 -54.72
C ARG A 93 34.54 -25.14 -55.21
N LEU A 94 34.06 -26.12 -54.46
CA LEU A 94 32.81 -26.81 -54.71
C LEU A 94 31.63 -25.86 -54.49
N LYS A 95 30.70 -25.82 -55.44
CA LYS A 95 29.54 -24.93 -55.43
C LYS A 95 28.32 -25.65 -55.98
N ALA A 96 27.17 -25.42 -55.37
CA ALA A 96 25.90 -25.93 -55.89
C ALA A 96 24.77 -24.90 -55.78
N SER A 97 23.91 -24.85 -56.78
CA SER A 97 22.56 -24.31 -56.66
C SER A 97 21.60 -25.43 -56.30
N LEU A 98 20.58 -25.15 -55.48
CA LEU A 98 19.68 -26.15 -54.94
C LEU A 98 18.29 -25.60 -54.67
N ILE A 99 17.29 -26.42 -55.02
CA ILE A 99 15.91 -26.29 -54.60
C ILE A 99 15.50 -27.53 -53.83
N MET A 100 14.96 -27.34 -52.62
CA MET A 100 14.46 -28.40 -51.77
C MET A 100 13.00 -28.14 -51.41
N ILE A 101 12.16 -29.17 -51.47
CA ILE A 101 10.79 -29.18 -50.93
C ILE A 101 10.74 -30.16 -49.78
N VAL A 102 10.19 -29.73 -48.64
CA VAL A 102 9.76 -30.61 -47.57
C VAL A 102 8.26 -30.51 -47.42
N THR A 103 7.57 -31.65 -47.41
CA THR A 103 6.12 -31.75 -47.21
C THR A 103 5.79 -32.58 -45.99
N ASP A 104 4.72 -32.24 -45.28
CA ASP A 104 4.08 -33.10 -44.28
C ASP A 104 2.81 -33.78 -44.84
N TYR A 105 2.78 -33.92 -46.17
CA TYR A 105 1.66 -34.37 -46.99
C TYR A 105 0.42 -33.45 -46.98
N SER A 106 0.40 -32.38 -46.17
CA SER A 106 -0.67 -31.37 -46.13
C SER A 106 -0.22 -29.99 -46.59
N LYS A 107 1.04 -29.67 -46.33
CA LYS A 107 1.68 -28.38 -46.56
C LYS A 107 3.10 -28.62 -47.06
N ILE A 108 3.63 -27.67 -47.81
CA ILE A 108 5.03 -27.63 -48.23
C ILE A 108 5.76 -26.46 -47.57
N VAL A 109 7.07 -26.65 -47.39
CA VAL A 109 8.05 -25.58 -47.21
C VAL A 109 9.13 -25.85 -48.24
N TRP A 110 9.56 -24.83 -48.96
CA TRP A 110 10.66 -24.95 -49.90
C TRP A 110 11.83 -24.08 -49.48
N VAL A 111 13.01 -24.50 -49.90
CA VAL A 111 14.29 -23.87 -49.61
C VAL A 111 15.02 -23.65 -50.92
N CYS A 112 15.43 -22.40 -51.16
CA CYS A 112 16.13 -22.00 -52.39
C CYS A 112 17.53 -21.51 -52.07
N THR A 113 18.49 -21.93 -52.89
CA THR A 113 19.78 -21.26 -52.99
C THR A 113 20.37 -21.36 -54.40
N GLY A 114 20.86 -20.25 -54.93
CA GLY A 114 21.18 -20.10 -56.36
C GLY A 114 19.93 -19.93 -57.23
N ASN A 115 19.91 -20.53 -58.42
CA ASN A 115 18.91 -20.41 -59.48
C ASN A 115 18.23 -21.74 -59.88
N ALA A 116 18.35 -22.80 -59.09
CA ALA A 116 17.45 -23.96 -59.20
C ALA A 116 16.05 -23.56 -58.68
N ARG A 117 15.00 -23.97 -59.41
CA ARG A 117 13.65 -23.41 -59.26
C ARG A 117 12.60 -24.44 -58.90
N LEU A 118 11.59 -23.96 -58.17
CA LEU A 118 10.29 -24.60 -57.96
C LEU A 118 9.25 -23.85 -58.79
N TYR A 119 8.50 -24.57 -59.63
CA TYR A 119 7.27 -24.11 -60.24
C TYR A 119 6.09 -24.87 -59.64
N HIS A 120 5.09 -24.14 -59.13
CA HIS A 120 3.87 -24.72 -58.58
C HIS A 120 2.71 -24.46 -59.54
N PHE A 121 1.98 -25.52 -59.84
CA PHE A 121 0.78 -25.49 -60.65
C PHE A 121 -0.42 -26.00 -59.83
N ARG A 122 -1.58 -25.39 -60.07
CA ARG A 122 -2.83 -25.76 -59.41
C ARG A 122 -3.95 -25.76 -60.44
N LYS A 123 -4.67 -26.88 -60.54
CA LYS A 123 -5.75 -27.07 -61.53
C LYS A 123 -5.28 -26.79 -62.97
N GLY A 124 -4.09 -27.30 -63.32
CA GLY A 124 -3.50 -27.14 -64.67
C GLY A 124 -3.08 -25.71 -65.03
N ARG A 125 -2.94 -24.81 -64.05
CA ARG A 125 -2.49 -23.42 -64.26
C ARG A 125 -1.28 -23.11 -63.40
N PHE A 126 -0.38 -22.29 -63.92
CA PHE A 126 0.71 -21.71 -63.15
C PHE A 126 0.17 -20.93 -61.94
N ASN A 127 0.77 -21.15 -60.77
CA ASN A 127 0.37 -20.51 -59.52
C ASN A 127 1.51 -19.62 -58.98
N PHE A 128 2.71 -20.16 -58.80
CA PHE A 128 3.89 -19.38 -58.44
C PHE A 128 5.20 -20.08 -58.85
N LYS A 129 6.30 -19.30 -58.92
CA LYS A 129 7.67 -19.81 -58.98
C LYS A 129 8.48 -19.35 -57.77
N SER A 130 9.50 -20.11 -57.39
CA SER A 130 10.51 -19.62 -56.43
C SER A 130 11.31 -18.46 -57.01
N LYS A 131 11.86 -17.62 -56.13
CA LYS A 131 12.78 -16.55 -56.52
C LYS A 131 14.22 -17.05 -56.49
N ASP A 132 14.99 -16.65 -57.48
CA ASP A 132 16.41 -16.97 -57.56
C ASP A 132 17.20 -16.13 -56.54
N GLN A 133 18.38 -16.59 -56.15
CA GLN A 133 19.35 -15.78 -55.42
C GLN A 133 20.41 -15.25 -56.38
N SER A 134 19.97 -14.49 -57.40
CA SER A 134 20.80 -13.88 -58.45
C SER A 134 20.79 -12.35 -58.40
N LEU A 135 21.75 -11.73 -59.07
CA LEU A 135 21.85 -10.28 -59.19
C LEU A 135 20.66 -9.69 -59.96
N ALA A 136 20.19 -10.35 -61.03
CA ALA A 136 18.97 -9.95 -61.74
C ALA A 136 17.74 -9.94 -60.80
N GLN A 137 17.58 -10.97 -59.96
CA GLN A 137 16.48 -10.98 -58.99
C GLN A 137 16.58 -9.81 -57.99
N MET A 138 17.79 -9.49 -57.50
CA MET A 138 18.00 -8.34 -56.62
C MET A 138 17.71 -7.00 -57.32
N MET A 139 18.05 -6.87 -58.61
CA MET A 139 17.72 -5.68 -59.40
C MET A 139 16.20 -5.50 -59.53
N ALA A 140 15.47 -6.58 -59.79
CA ALA A 140 14.01 -6.55 -59.87
C ALA A 140 13.37 -6.20 -58.52
N GLU A 141 13.86 -6.80 -57.43
CA GLU A 141 13.38 -6.47 -56.08
C GLU A 141 13.68 -5.02 -55.66
N ALA A 142 14.72 -4.42 -56.24
CA ALA A 142 15.05 -3.00 -56.07
C ALA A 142 14.32 -2.07 -57.05
N GLY A 143 13.44 -2.59 -57.91
CA GLY A 143 12.70 -1.83 -58.91
C GLY A 143 13.55 -1.26 -60.06
N LYS A 144 14.73 -1.84 -60.31
CA LYS A 144 15.64 -1.41 -61.39
C LYS A 144 15.32 -2.06 -62.74
N ILE A 145 14.72 -3.24 -62.72
CA ILE A 145 14.21 -3.98 -63.88
C ILE A 145 12.83 -4.52 -63.50
N ASP A 146 12.01 -4.84 -64.49
CA ASP A 146 10.70 -5.47 -64.24
C ASP A 146 10.83 -6.98 -63.97
N GLU A 147 9.87 -7.58 -63.25
CA GLU A 147 9.92 -9.01 -62.90
C GLU A 147 9.93 -9.94 -64.13
N TYR A 148 9.32 -9.54 -65.25
CA TYR A 148 9.30 -10.34 -66.49
C TYR A 148 10.63 -10.28 -67.25
N GLU A 149 11.49 -9.31 -66.95
CA GLU A 149 12.80 -9.17 -67.59
C GLU A 149 13.84 -10.12 -66.97
N ILE A 150 13.62 -10.60 -65.73
CA ILE A 150 14.57 -11.44 -64.99
C ILE A 150 15.02 -12.67 -65.78
N ASP A 151 14.08 -13.38 -66.42
CA ASP A 151 14.39 -14.64 -67.12
C ASP A 151 15.25 -14.42 -68.39
N GLN A 152 15.27 -13.20 -68.92
CA GLN A 152 16.04 -12.80 -70.11
C GLN A 152 17.28 -11.96 -69.76
N HIS A 153 17.41 -11.51 -68.52
CA HIS A 153 18.49 -10.62 -68.09
C HIS A 153 19.85 -11.33 -68.11
N GLU A 154 20.91 -10.63 -68.51
CA GLU A 154 22.28 -11.18 -68.58
C GLU A 154 22.80 -11.65 -67.21
N GLU A 155 22.50 -10.89 -66.16
CA GLU A 155 22.87 -11.18 -64.77
C GLU A 155 22.03 -12.28 -64.08
N LYS A 156 21.18 -13.03 -64.80
CA LYS A 156 20.31 -14.06 -64.20
C LYS A 156 21.09 -15.22 -63.57
N ASN A 157 22.29 -15.50 -64.09
CA ASN A 157 23.20 -16.53 -63.61
C ASN A 157 24.29 -16.00 -62.68
N ASN A 158 24.33 -14.70 -62.41
CA ASN A 158 25.25 -14.12 -61.43
C ASN A 158 24.70 -14.29 -60.02
N LEU A 159 25.02 -15.43 -59.40
CA LEU A 159 24.44 -15.84 -58.13
C LEU A 159 25.05 -15.10 -56.93
N VAL A 160 24.19 -14.42 -56.18
CA VAL A 160 24.58 -13.74 -54.94
C VAL A 160 24.62 -14.69 -53.74
N ASN A 161 23.98 -15.85 -53.81
CA ASN A 161 24.05 -16.88 -52.78
C ASN A 161 23.92 -18.29 -53.37
N TYR A 162 24.77 -19.22 -52.93
CA TYR A 162 24.88 -20.61 -53.39
C TYR A 162 25.50 -21.48 -52.28
N LEU A 163 25.38 -22.81 -52.35
CA LEU A 163 26.05 -23.72 -51.42
C LEU A 163 27.55 -23.75 -51.67
N GLY A 164 28.36 -23.85 -50.61
CA GLY A 164 29.81 -23.68 -50.69
C GLY A 164 30.23 -22.20 -50.65
N LYS A 165 29.31 -21.30 -50.28
CA LYS A 165 29.61 -19.87 -50.09
C LYS A 165 30.29 -19.59 -48.73
N SER A 166 31.61 -19.41 -48.76
CA SER A 166 32.43 -18.91 -47.66
C SER A 166 31.87 -17.61 -47.10
N ASN A 167 31.51 -17.66 -45.81
CA ASN A 167 30.90 -16.60 -45.02
C ASN A 167 29.57 -16.07 -45.59
N ASN A 168 28.65 -15.72 -44.69
CA ASN A 168 27.36 -15.09 -45.04
C ASN A 168 26.45 -15.90 -45.99
N PHE A 169 26.54 -17.23 -45.96
CA PHE A 169 25.57 -18.10 -46.64
C PHE A 169 24.17 -17.99 -46.01
N THR A 170 23.19 -17.56 -46.80
CA THR A 170 21.82 -17.28 -46.34
C THR A 170 20.76 -17.88 -47.27
N PRO A 171 20.42 -19.18 -47.12
CA PRO A 171 19.40 -19.81 -47.94
C PRO A 171 18.03 -19.17 -47.67
N PHE A 172 17.21 -19.07 -48.71
CA PHE A 172 15.81 -18.68 -48.54
C PHE A 172 15.01 -19.88 -48.05
N ILE A 173 14.13 -19.68 -47.06
CA ILE A 173 13.18 -20.70 -46.60
C ILE A 173 11.79 -20.09 -46.56
N SER A 174 10.84 -20.69 -47.28
CA SER A 174 9.47 -20.20 -47.36
C SER A 174 8.69 -20.37 -46.04
N LYS A 175 7.52 -19.73 -45.96
CA LYS A 175 6.51 -20.07 -44.96
C LYS A 175 5.81 -21.37 -45.38
N LYS A 176 5.19 -22.06 -44.42
CA LYS A 176 4.34 -23.23 -44.74
C LYS A 176 3.24 -22.82 -45.71
N TYR A 177 3.19 -23.47 -46.87
CA TYR A 177 2.19 -23.25 -47.90
C TYR A 177 1.26 -24.47 -47.98
N LYS A 178 -0.05 -24.24 -48.03
CA LYS A 178 -1.04 -25.33 -48.03
C LYS A 178 -1.18 -25.95 -49.42
N LEU A 179 -1.05 -27.27 -49.49
CA LEU A 179 -1.33 -28.04 -50.68
C LEU A 179 -2.83 -28.32 -50.84
N ASN A 180 -3.27 -28.48 -52.08
CA ASN A 180 -4.59 -28.95 -52.46
C ASN A 180 -4.47 -30.17 -53.37
N ASP A 181 -5.52 -31.00 -53.38
CA ASP A 181 -5.61 -32.16 -54.29
C ASP A 181 -5.40 -31.70 -55.74
N GLY A 182 -4.52 -32.40 -56.46
CA GLY A 182 -4.15 -32.08 -57.85
C GLY A 182 -3.13 -30.95 -57.99
N ASP A 183 -2.45 -30.55 -56.92
CA ASP A 183 -1.29 -29.65 -57.02
C ASP A 183 -0.09 -30.38 -57.66
N VAL A 184 0.60 -29.69 -58.55
CA VAL A 184 1.81 -30.19 -59.21
C VAL A 184 2.99 -29.28 -58.87
N MET A 185 4.11 -29.88 -58.49
CA MET A 185 5.35 -29.19 -58.20
C MET A 185 6.42 -29.68 -59.17
N LEU A 186 7.03 -28.75 -59.91
CA LEU A 186 8.17 -29.02 -60.78
C LEU A 186 9.42 -28.41 -60.16
N LEU A 187 10.41 -29.25 -59.87
CA LEU A 187 11.76 -28.85 -59.48
C LEU A 187 12.66 -28.92 -60.70
N CYS A 188 13.43 -27.87 -60.99
CA CYS A 188 14.33 -27.90 -62.13
C CYS A 188 15.58 -27.04 -61.98
N THR A 189 16.64 -27.42 -62.69
CA THR A 189 17.91 -26.68 -62.77
C THR A 189 17.93 -25.71 -63.96
N SER A 190 18.99 -24.90 -64.04
CA SER A 190 19.14 -23.84 -65.06
C SER A 190 19.06 -24.37 -66.49
N GLY A 191 19.60 -25.57 -66.75
CA GLY A 191 19.55 -26.19 -68.07
C GLY A 191 18.14 -26.49 -68.60
N LEU A 192 17.12 -26.59 -67.73
CA LEU A 192 15.73 -26.71 -68.18
C LEU A 192 15.07 -25.34 -68.35
N TRP A 193 14.99 -24.54 -67.29
CA TRP A 193 14.12 -23.36 -67.27
C TRP A 193 14.61 -22.21 -68.16
N GLU A 194 15.89 -22.18 -68.52
CA GLU A 194 16.40 -21.22 -69.52
C GLU A 194 15.89 -21.52 -70.93
N ASN A 195 15.46 -22.75 -71.15
CA ASN A 195 15.07 -23.26 -72.45
C ASN A 195 13.57 -23.45 -72.56
N VAL A 196 12.89 -23.80 -71.47
CA VAL A 196 11.44 -24.03 -71.43
C VAL A 196 10.77 -22.94 -70.61
N ASN A 197 9.87 -22.17 -71.23
CA ASN A 197 9.16 -21.09 -70.56
C ASN A 197 7.89 -21.58 -69.83
N ILE A 198 7.29 -20.73 -69.00
CA ILE A 198 6.11 -21.10 -68.19
C ILE A 198 4.90 -21.51 -69.05
N ASN A 199 4.72 -20.90 -70.22
CA ASN A 199 3.60 -21.22 -71.11
C ASN A 199 3.79 -22.62 -71.71
N GLU A 200 5.02 -22.95 -72.12
CA GLU A 200 5.40 -24.28 -72.59
C GLU A 200 5.24 -25.33 -71.48
N MET A 201 5.69 -25.03 -70.25
CA MET A 201 5.47 -25.90 -69.09
C MET A 201 3.99 -26.12 -68.81
N THR A 202 3.18 -25.07 -68.90
CA THR A 202 1.73 -25.17 -68.67
C THR A 202 1.05 -25.94 -69.79
N ALA A 203 1.52 -25.84 -71.03
CA ALA A 203 1.00 -26.61 -72.15
C ALA A 203 1.31 -28.10 -71.98
N ALA A 204 2.57 -28.46 -71.72
CA ALA A 204 2.98 -29.85 -71.46
C ALA A 204 2.22 -30.48 -70.28
N LEU A 205 1.90 -29.69 -69.24
CA LEU A 205 1.13 -30.19 -68.10
C LEU A 205 -0.34 -30.50 -68.43
N LYS A 206 -0.95 -29.84 -69.43
CA LYS A 206 -2.37 -30.07 -69.77
C LYS A 206 -2.64 -31.46 -70.32
N ASP A 207 -1.66 -32.01 -71.03
CA ASP A 207 -1.78 -33.28 -71.72
C ASP A 207 -1.21 -34.45 -70.89
N ALA A 208 -0.71 -34.16 -69.68
CA ALA A 208 -0.10 -35.15 -68.79
C ALA A 208 -1.03 -35.51 -67.62
N GLU A 209 -1.41 -36.78 -67.54
CA GLU A 209 -2.14 -37.36 -66.39
C GLU A 209 -1.18 -37.87 -65.30
N GLU A 210 0.04 -38.26 -65.71
CA GLU A 210 1.08 -38.79 -64.84
C GLU A 210 2.36 -37.93 -64.91
N PRO A 211 3.18 -37.88 -63.84
CA PRO A 211 4.39 -37.05 -63.83
C PRO A 211 5.41 -37.45 -64.89
N GLU A 212 5.46 -38.73 -65.29
CA GLU A 212 6.35 -39.23 -66.36
C GLU A 212 6.03 -38.58 -67.69
N GLN A 213 4.76 -38.58 -68.10
CA GLN A 213 4.30 -37.92 -69.34
C GLN A 213 4.65 -36.42 -69.35
N PHE A 214 4.54 -35.76 -68.20
CA PHE A 214 4.89 -34.35 -68.08
C PHE A 214 6.40 -34.12 -68.28
N ILE A 215 7.24 -34.95 -67.65
CA ILE A 215 8.69 -34.86 -67.77
C ILE A 215 9.14 -35.17 -69.21
N ASP A 216 8.63 -36.24 -69.82
CA ASP A 216 8.95 -36.63 -71.20
C ASP A 216 8.58 -35.51 -72.19
N SER A 217 7.41 -34.89 -72.02
CA SER A 217 6.97 -33.77 -72.86
C SER A 217 7.86 -32.54 -72.71
N LEU A 218 8.34 -32.24 -71.49
CA LEU A 218 9.27 -31.14 -71.25
C LEU A 218 10.64 -31.42 -71.87
N GLU A 219 11.12 -32.66 -71.76
CA GLU A 219 12.39 -33.09 -72.33
C GLU A 219 12.35 -33.08 -73.86
N GLU A 220 11.29 -33.61 -74.48
CA GLU A 220 11.09 -33.55 -75.93
C GLU A 220 11.06 -32.09 -76.41
N LEU A 221 10.33 -31.21 -75.71
CA LEU A 221 10.29 -29.79 -76.04
C LEU A 221 11.67 -29.14 -75.91
N LEU A 222 12.43 -29.47 -74.86
CA LEU A 222 13.81 -29.00 -74.69
C LEU A 222 14.70 -29.43 -75.87
N LEU A 223 14.68 -30.71 -76.22
CA LEU A 223 15.51 -31.30 -77.28
C LEU A 223 15.11 -30.81 -78.67
N SER A 224 13.81 -30.55 -78.91
CA SER A 224 13.29 -30.02 -80.17
C SER A 224 13.89 -28.67 -80.57
N LYS A 225 14.40 -27.91 -79.59
CA LYS A 225 15.05 -26.60 -79.83
C LYS A 225 16.44 -26.71 -80.43
N GLN A 226 17.00 -27.94 -80.53
CA GLN A 226 18.27 -28.26 -81.21
C GLN A 226 19.42 -27.31 -80.83
N LYS A 227 19.51 -26.91 -79.55
CA LYS A 227 20.60 -26.05 -79.09
C LYS A 227 21.92 -26.80 -79.18
N ARG A 228 22.90 -26.19 -79.87
CA ARG A 228 24.24 -26.77 -80.08
C ARG A 228 24.99 -27.04 -78.78
N LEU A 229 24.77 -26.22 -77.76
CA LEU A 229 25.38 -26.37 -76.44
C LEU A 229 24.25 -26.36 -75.40
N LEU A 230 23.83 -27.55 -74.98
CA LEU A 230 22.84 -27.75 -73.94
C LEU A 230 23.57 -28.05 -72.62
N SER A 231 23.35 -27.22 -71.61
CA SER A 231 23.87 -27.43 -70.24
C SER A 231 23.32 -28.71 -69.61
N ASN A 232 23.94 -29.14 -68.51
CA ASN A 232 23.32 -30.11 -67.61
C ASN A 232 21.90 -29.66 -67.27
N TYR A 233 20.94 -30.58 -67.34
CA TYR A 233 19.57 -30.27 -67.03
C TYR A 233 18.93 -31.38 -66.21
N THR A 234 18.11 -30.97 -65.26
CA THR A 234 17.35 -31.85 -64.39
C THR A 234 15.98 -31.28 -64.18
N ALA A 235 14.97 -32.14 -64.29
CA ALA A 235 13.57 -31.81 -64.06
C ALA A 235 12.94 -32.93 -63.24
N ALA A 236 12.21 -32.58 -62.18
CA ALA A 236 11.49 -33.53 -61.36
C ALA A 236 10.08 -33.03 -61.08
N ALA A 237 9.08 -33.82 -61.45
CA ALA A 237 7.67 -33.50 -61.27
C ALA A 237 7.11 -34.33 -60.11
N ILE A 238 6.46 -33.65 -59.16
CA ILE A 238 5.76 -34.26 -58.02
C ILE A 238 4.29 -33.89 -58.10
N PHE A 239 3.44 -34.91 -58.30
CA PHE A 239 1.99 -34.79 -58.43
C PHE A 239 1.34 -35.16 -57.10
N GLY A 240 0.73 -34.18 -56.42
CA GLY A 240 -0.03 -34.36 -55.20
C GLY A 240 -1.50 -34.69 -55.49
N ASN A 241 -1.76 -35.88 -56.06
CA ASN A 241 -3.09 -36.34 -56.46
C ASN A 241 -4.09 -36.30 -55.29
N ARG A 242 -3.65 -36.73 -54.10
CA ARG A 242 -4.43 -36.67 -52.87
C ARG A 242 -3.57 -36.10 -51.73
N ILE A 243 -4.02 -34.99 -51.16
CA ILE A 243 -3.33 -34.31 -50.05
C ILE A 243 -3.91 -34.73 -48.71
N PHE A 244 -3.05 -34.97 -47.73
CA PHE A 244 -3.46 -35.28 -46.37
C PHE A 244 -4.23 -34.10 -45.75
N LYS A 245 -5.46 -34.35 -45.31
CA LYS A 245 -6.32 -33.37 -44.65
C LYS A 245 -6.28 -33.57 -43.14
N GLU A 246 -5.62 -32.65 -42.43
CA GLU A 246 -5.65 -32.62 -40.96
C GLU A 246 -7.10 -32.51 -40.46
N SER A 247 -7.53 -33.47 -39.63
CA SER A 247 -8.82 -33.43 -38.93
C SER A 247 -8.93 -32.18 -38.05
N ASN A 248 -10.03 -31.44 -38.16
CA ASN A 248 -10.27 -30.22 -37.37
C ASN A 248 -10.55 -30.51 -35.88
N LYS A 249 -10.65 -31.79 -35.50
CA LYS A 249 -10.93 -32.26 -34.13
C LYS A 249 -9.75 -32.01 -33.19
N ASP A 250 -8.53 -32.23 -33.66
CA ASP A 250 -7.31 -32.12 -32.84
C ASP A 250 -7.00 -30.67 -32.45
N LYS A 251 -7.28 -29.70 -33.32
CA LYS A 251 -7.14 -28.27 -33.00
C LYS A 251 -8.14 -27.80 -31.94
N LYS A 252 -9.40 -28.27 -32.01
CA LYS A 252 -10.41 -27.93 -31.00
C LYS A 252 -10.05 -28.51 -29.64
N ASP A 253 -9.53 -29.73 -29.58
CA ASP A 253 -9.16 -30.36 -28.31
C ASP A 253 -7.90 -29.74 -27.71
N TYR A 254 -6.96 -29.28 -28.53
CA TYR A 254 -5.80 -28.52 -28.05
C TYR A 254 -6.18 -27.15 -27.47
N ILE A 255 -7.07 -26.41 -28.15
CA ILE A 255 -7.58 -25.11 -27.66
C ILE A 255 -8.38 -25.30 -26.36
N LYS A 256 -9.21 -26.34 -26.26
CA LYS A 256 -9.94 -26.68 -25.03
C LYS A 256 -8.99 -26.96 -23.86
N LYS A 257 -7.90 -27.71 -24.09
CA LYS A 257 -6.87 -27.97 -23.06
C LYS A 257 -6.19 -26.69 -22.59
N ILE A 258 -5.82 -25.79 -23.51
CA ILE A 258 -5.24 -24.48 -23.14
C ILE A 258 -6.25 -23.64 -22.36
N ALA A 259 -7.50 -23.56 -22.82
CA ALA A 259 -8.54 -22.81 -22.15
C ALA A 259 -8.84 -23.35 -20.74
N ALA A 260 -8.85 -24.67 -20.56
CA ALA A 260 -9.07 -25.33 -19.26
C ALA A 260 -7.97 -25.00 -18.23
N VAL A 261 -6.75 -24.69 -18.67
CA VAL A 261 -5.66 -24.26 -17.79
C VAL A 261 -5.64 -22.75 -17.57
N MET A 262 -5.89 -21.96 -18.63
CA MET A 262 -5.83 -20.49 -18.54
C MET A 262 -7.00 -19.87 -17.80
N LEU A 263 -8.21 -20.42 -17.91
CA LEU A 263 -9.41 -19.90 -17.25
C LEU A 263 -9.30 -19.89 -15.71
N PRO A 264 -8.88 -20.98 -15.02
CA PRO A 264 -8.68 -20.95 -13.57
C PRO A 264 -7.55 -20.01 -13.15
N ILE A 265 -6.47 -19.89 -13.94
CA ILE A 265 -5.37 -18.94 -13.65
C ILE A 265 -5.88 -17.49 -13.72
N LEU A 266 -6.69 -17.15 -14.73
CA LEU A 266 -7.33 -15.84 -14.84
C LEU A 266 -8.30 -15.57 -13.68
N MET A 267 -9.10 -16.55 -13.28
CA MET A 267 -10.01 -16.43 -12.13
C MET A 267 -9.25 -16.20 -10.82
N ILE A 268 -8.17 -16.95 -10.58
CA ILE A 268 -7.32 -16.80 -9.38
C ILE A 268 -6.64 -15.43 -9.38
N SER A 269 -6.05 -15.01 -10.50
CA SER A 269 -5.39 -13.70 -10.60
C SER A 269 -6.38 -12.54 -10.43
N ALA A 270 -7.57 -12.60 -11.02
CA ALA A 270 -8.65 -11.64 -10.79
C ALA A 270 -9.10 -11.62 -9.32
N GLY A 271 -9.20 -12.80 -8.67
CA GLY A 271 -9.50 -12.92 -7.24
C GLY A 271 -8.44 -12.24 -6.36
N ILE A 272 -7.15 -12.42 -6.66
CA ILE A 272 -6.06 -11.77 -5.93
C ILE A 272 -6.08 -10.25 -6.12
N ILE A 273 -6.31 -9.77 -7.34
CA ILE A 273 -6.37 -8.32 -7.64
C ILE A 273 -7.56 -7.68 -6.92
N THR A 274 -8.76 -8.26 -7.02
CA THR A 274 -9.96 -7.75 -6.34
C THR A 274 -9.80 -7.77 -4.83
N TYR A 275 -9.26 -8.84 -4.24
CA TYR A 275 -8.92 -8.91 -2.83
C TYR A 275 -7.96 -7.80 -2.39
N ARG A 276 -6.89 -7.54 -3.16
CA ARG A 276 -5.95 -6.45 -2.87
C ARG A 276 -6.63 -5.08 -2.91
N ILE A 277 -7.48 -4.81 -3.91
CA ILE A 277 -8.21 -3.53 -4.02
C ILE A 277 -9.14 -3.34 -2.82
N ILE A 278 -9.90 -4.35 -2.44
CA ILE A 278 -10.81 -4.29 -1.27
C ILE A 278 -10.01 -4.04 0.01
N ASN A 279 -8.89 -4.75 0.19
CA ASN A 279 -8.05 -4.59 1.38
C ASN A 279 -7.39 -3.20 1.45
N LEU A 280 -6.94 -2.65 0.33
CA LEU A 280 -6.40 -1.29 0.26
C LEU A 280 -7.46 -0.24 0.61
N LYS A 281 -8.68 -0.37 0.06
CA LYS A 281 -9.80 0.52 0.39
C LYS A 281 -10.14 0.45 1.89
N LYS A 282 -10.20 -0.75 2.46
CA LYS A 282 -10.45 -0.96 3.90
C LYS A 282 -9.37 -0.31 4.78
N GLN A 283 -8.09 -0.41 4.38
CA GLN A 283 -7.01 0.26 5.10
C GLN A 283 -7.10 1.78 4.99
N ALA A 284 -7.47 2.31 3.82
CA ALA A 284 -7.64 3.75 3.62
C ALA A 284 -8.79 4.32 4.47
N THR A 285 -9.93 3.61 4.57
CA THR A 285 -11.05 4.05 5.43
C THR A 285 -10.68 4.08 6.90
N ILE A 286 -9.98 3.05 7.40
CA ILE A 286 -9.53 3.00 8.80
C ILE A 286 -8.51 4.12 9.07
N ARG A 287 -7.60 4.41 8.13
CA ARG A 287 -6.64 5.53 8.26
C ARG A 287 -7.33 6.89 8.29
N ALA A 288 -8.37 7.09 7.47
CA ALA A 288 -9.12 8.33 7.47
C ALA A 288 -9.88 8.53 8.79
N GLN A 289 -10.47 7.45 9.32
CA GLN A 289 -11.15 7.48 10.62
C GLN A 289 -10.17 7.74 11.77
N LEU A 290 -9.01 7.07 11.77
CA LEU A 290 -7.91 7.31 12.71
C LEU A 290 -7.51 8.79 12.76
N ILE A 291 -7.23 9.40 11.60
CA ILE A 291 -6.82 10.81 11.53
C ILE A 291 -7.93 11.73 12.04
N LYS A 292 -9.18 11.40 11.72
CA LYS A 292 -10.34 12.17 12.18
C LYS A 292 -10.49 12.13 13.70
N SER A 293 -10.46 10.94 14.30
CA SER A 293 -10.59 10.80 15.76
C SER A 293 -9.41 11.42 16.50
N GLU A 294 -8.18 11.27 15.98
CA GLU A 294 -7.03 11.97 16.55
C GLU A 294 -7.19 13.50 16.50
N SER A 295 -7.61 14.04 15.35
CA SER A 295 -7.85 15.48 15.19
C SER A 295 -8.99 15.99 16.08
N ASN A 296 -10.07 15.23 16.24
CA ASN A 296 -11.15 15.55 17.17
C ASN A 296 -10.64 15.56 18.62
N GLY A 297 -9.82 14.58 18.99
CA GLY A 297 -9.17 14.52 20.31
C GLY A 297 -8.32 15.76 20.56
N ASP A 298 -7.47 16.15 19.60
CA ASP A 298 -6.63 17.34 19.70
C ASP A 298 -7.48 18.64 19.83
N GLU A 299 -8.63 18.71 19.16
CA GLU A 299 -9.58 19.82 19.27
C GLU A 299 -10.23 19.87 20.66
N PHE A 300 -10.71 18.74 21.19
CA PHE A 300 -11.29 18.68 22.53
C PHE A 300 -10.28 19.03 23.64
N ILE A 301 -8.99 18.72 23.47
CA ILE A 301 -7.95 19.18 24.39
C ILE A 301 -7.88 20.71 24.45
N LYS A 302 -7.95 21.39 23.30
CA LYS A 302 -7.95 22.86 23.24
C LYS A 302 -9.17 23.48 23.89
N ASP A 303 -10.31 22.81 23.77
CA ASP A 303 -11.57 23.21 24.40
C ASP A 303 -11.62 22.86 25.91
N GLY A 304 -10.65 22.09 26.43
CA GLY A 304 -10.60 21.63 27.81
C GLY A 304 -11.57 20.49 28.15
N ASP A 305 -12.14 19.82 27.14
CA ASP A 305 -13.07 18.68 27.29
C ASP A 305 -12.28 17.34 27.26
N PHE A 306 -11.56 17.07 28.35
CA PHE A 306 -10.66 15.91 28.44
C PHE A 306 -11.38 14.56 28.41
N ASP A 307 -12.62 14.48 28.89
CA ASP A 307 -13.44 13.26 28.83
C ASP A 307 -13.75 12.86 27.38
N LYS A 308 -14.15 13.83 26.54
CA LYS A 308 -14.38 13.57 25.11
C LYS A 308 -13.08 13.33 24.36
N ALA A 309 -12.02 14.08 24.68
CA ALA A 309 -10.70 13.88 24.08
C ALA A 309 -10.19 12.45 24.31
N LEU A 310 -10.30 11.95 25.55
CA LEU A 310 -9.89 10.59 25.91
C LEU A 310 -10.62 9.54 25.09
N LYS A 311 -11.94 9.71 24.93
CA LYS A 311 -12.75 8.79 24.13
C LYS A 311 -12.32 8.75 22.67
N GLU A 312 -12.10 9.91 22.05
CA GLU A 312 -11.64 10.01 20.66
C GLU A 312 -10.24 9.40 20.47
N TYR A 313 -9.32 9.61 21.41
CA TYR A 313 -8.00 8.95 21.34
C TYR A 313 -8.09 7.43 21.50
N GLN A 314 -8.97 6.92 22.37
CA GLN A 314 -9.23 5.48 22.51
C GLN A 314 -9.84 4.88 21.23
N ASP A 315 -10.78 5.59 20.59
CA ASP A 315 -11.36 5.18 19.31
C ASP A 315 -10.29 5.15 18.20
N ALA A 316 -9.41 6.16 18.17
CA ALA A 316 -8.25 6.18 17.27
C ALA A 316 -7.29 5.01 17.55
N GLU A 317 -7.04 4.66 18.81
CA GLU A 317 -6.14 3.56 19.18
C GLU A 317 -6.71 2.20 18.72
N ALA A 318 -8.02 1.99 18.89
CA ALA A 318 -8.71 0.80 18.41
C ALA A 318 -8.63 0.65 16.89
N ASP A 319 -8.68 1.75 16.14
CA ASP A 319 -8.47 1.76 14.69
C ASP A 319 -7.01 1.51 14.31
N LEU A 320 -6.06 2.02 15.09
CA LEU A 320 -4.64 1.81 14.86
C LEU A 320 -4.22 0.34 15.07
N GLN A 321 -4.79 -0.34 16.07
CA GLN A 321 -4.56 -1.77 16.31
C GLN A 321 -4.97 -2.63 15.10
N LYS A 322 -6.01 -2.22 14.35
CA LYS A 322 -6.42 -2.90 13.11
C LYS A 322 -5.40 -2.71 11.97
N LEU A 323 -4.60 -1.65 11.99
CA LEU A 323 -3.62 -1.31 10.95
C LEU A 323 -2.21 -1.85 11.20
N LYS A 324 -1.89 -2.30 12.43
CA LYS A 324 -0.56 -2.83 12.83
C LYS A 324 0.62 -1.87 12.56
N ILE A 325 0.40 -0.56 12.68
CA ILE A 325 1.43 0.47 12.48
C ILE A 325 2.10 0.77 13.82
N LYS A 326 3.31 0.26 14.05
CA LYS A 326 4.00 0.35 15.34
C LYS A 326 4.46 1.76 15.72
N ASP A 327 4.90 2.56 14.75
CA ASP A 327 5.54 3.85 15.04
C ASP A 327 4.53 4.87 15.58
N LYS A 328 3.37 4.99 14.92
CA LYS A 328 2.27 5.87 15.34
C LYS A 328 1.57 5.39 16.63
N GLN A 329 1.78 4.13 17.03
CA GLN A 329 1.15 3.57 18.22
C GLN A 329 1.72 4.13 19.51
N LYS A 330 3.01 4.47 19.53
CA LYS A 330 3.66 5.07 20.70
C LYS A 330 3.17 6.50 20.95
N GLU A 331 3.01 7.28 19.88
CA GLU A 331 2.54 8.66 19.93
C GLU A 331 1.11 8.74 20.48
N LEU A 332 0.21 7.92 19.91
CA LEU A 332 -1.19 7.90 20.33
C LEU A 332 -1.38 7.33 21.76
N ASP A 333 -0.61 6.31 22.15
CA ASP A 333 -0.60 5.77 23.52
C ASP A 333 -0.20 6.83 24.55
N LYS A 334 0.78 7.68 24.22
CA LYS A 334 1.13 8.82 25.08
C LYS A 334 -0.02 9.82 25.18
N LYS A 335 -0.63 10.24 24.06
CA LYS A 335 -1.80 11.15 24.07
C LYS A 335 -2.92 10.59 24.96
N CYS A 336 -3.30 9.33 24.77
CA CYS A 336 -4.26 8.61 25.62
C CYS A 336 -3.88 8.69 27.12
N LYS A 337 -2.62 8.37 27.47
CA LYS A 337 -2.17 8.35 28.87
C LYS A 337 -2.16 9.74 29.50
N ILE A 338 -1.70 10.75 28.79
CA ILE A 338 -1.72 12.15 29.26
C ILE A 338 -3.17 12.52 29.58
N THR A 339 -4.09 12.33 28.63
CA THR A 339 -5.49 12.68 28.82
C THR A 339 -6.15 11.86 29.93
N GLN A 340 -5.84 10.57 30.04
CA GLN A 340 -6.35 9.70 31.11
C GLN A 340 -5.93 10.23 32.49
N TYR A 341 -4.66 10.60 32.66
CA TYR A 341 -4.20 11.17 33.93
C TYR A 341 -4.88 12.51 34.26
N ILE A 342 -5.22 13.32 33.26
CA ILE A 342 -5.98 14.56 33.47
C ILE A 342 -7.40 14.24 33.92
N VAL A 343 -8.09 13.32 33.25
CA VAL A 343 -9.45 12.88 33.63
C VAL A 343 -9.46 12.28 35.04
N ASP A 344 -8.48 11.45 35.36
CA ASP A 344 -8.33 10.89 36.71
C ASP A 344 -8.03 12.00 37.73
N GLY A 345 -7.20 12.98 37.37
CA GLY A 345 -6.93 14.17 38.18
C GLY A 345 -8.20 14.99 38.44
N ASP A 346 -8.98 15.27 37.41
CA ASP A 346 -10.24 16.01 37.49
C ASP A 346 -11.26 15.30 38.36
N LYS A 347 -11.32 13.97 38.26
CA LYS A 347 -12.15 13.14 39.13
C LYS A 347 -11.69 13.24 40.59
N ASN A 348 -10.41 13.06 40.88
CA ASN A 348 -9.89 13.18 42.25
C ASN A 348 -10.09 14.60 42.82
N PHE A 349 -9.95 15.63 41.99
CA PHE A 349 -10.20 17.02 42.39
C PHE A 349 -11.67 17.23 42.78
N LYS A 350 -12.62 16.70 41.99
CA LYS A 350 -14.05 16.72 42.32
C LYS A 350 -14.36 15.92 43.60
N ASP A 351 -13.68 14.80 43.79
CA ASP A 351 -13.79 13.95 44.99
C ASP A 351 -13.06 14.54 46.22
N LYS A 352 -12.48 15.75 46.09
CA LYS A 352 -11.71 16.48 47.11
C LYS A 352 -10.43 15.77 47.59
N ASP A 353 -9.91 14.84 46.79
CA ASP A 353 -8.62 14.17 47.02
C ASP A 353 -7.52 14.92 46.23
N TYR A 354 -7.16 16.11 46.71
CA TYR A 354 -6.28 17.04 46.01
C TYR A 354 -4.85 16.53 45.87
N GLU A 355 -4.35 15.74 46.83
CA GLU A 355 -3.02 15.14 46.76
C GLU A 355 -2.94 14.10 45.61
N LYS A 356 -3.99 13.27 45.45
CA LYS A 356 -4.06 12.36 44.29
C LYS A 356 -4.31 13.11 42.98
N ALA A 357 -5.08 14.19 43.01
CA ALA A 357 -5.32 15.03 41.83
C ALA A 357 -3.99 15.63 41.32
N GLU A 358 -3.23 16.29 42.19
CA GLU A 358 -1.91 16.85 41.90
C GLU A 358 -0.98 15.79 41.31
N LYS A 359 -0.86 14.64 41.98
CA LYS A 359 -0.01 13.52 41.52
C LYS A 359 -0.38 13.03 40.13
N ASN A 360 -1.66 13.00 39.77
CA ASN A 360 -2.09 12.62 38.44
C ASN A 360 -1.79 13.71 37.40
N TYR A 361 -2.02 14.98 37.72
CA TYR A 361 -1.64 16.07 36.81
C TYR A 361 -0.13 16.15 36.60
N GLU A 362 0.69 15.91 37.62
CA GLU A 362 2.16 15.86 37.48
C GLU A 362 2.61 14.71 36.57
N LYS A 363 1.98 13.53 36.67
CA LYS A 363 2.23 12.43 35.73
C LYS A 363 1.85 12.80 34.31
N ALA A 364 0.71 13.47 34.12
CA ALA A 364 0.29 13.98 32.82
C ALA A 364 1.33 14.97 32.27
N LYS A 365 1.79 15.91 33.11
CA LYS A 365 2.77 16.93 32.76
C LYS A 365 4.10 16.33 32.34
N LYS A 366 4.64 15.39 33.13
CA LYS A 366 5.89 14.70 32.79
C LYS A 366 5.84 14.02 31.42
N LEU A 367 4.69 13.45 31.04
CA LEU A 367 4.51 12.85 29.73
C LEU A 367 4.29 13.90 28.63
N ALA A 368 3.60 15.00 28.93
CA ALA A 368 3.41 16.11 28.03
C ALA A 368 4.73 16.83 27.68
N ASP A 369 5.63 17.01 28.64
CA ASP A 369 6.96 17.62 28.45
C ASP A 369 7.82 16.83 27.43
N GLU A 370 7.57 15.52 27.28
CA GLU A 370 8.24 14.66 26.30
C GLU A 370 7.62 14.75 24.89
N GLU A 371 6.50 15.45 24.74
CA GLU A 371 5.69 15.50 23.53
C GLU A 371 5.67 16.92 22.94
N LYS A 372 6.25 17.09 21.74
CA LYS A 372 6.55 18.42 21.18
C LYS A 372 5.34 19.34 20.96
N ASP A 373 4.18 18.75 20.69
CA ASP A 373 2.99 19.48 20.20
C ASP A 373 1.81 19.46 21.19
N TYR A 374 2.04 19.11 22.47
CA TYR A 374 0.99 19.10 23.48
C TYR A 374 0.72 20.50 24.04
N ASP A 375 -0.55 20.94 24.06
CA ASP A 375 -0.94 22.21 24.68
C ASP A 375 -1.04 22.07 26.20
N GLU A 376 0.02 22.48 26.89
CA GLU A 376 0.10 22.40 28.35
C GLU A 376 -0.70 23.49 29.09
N LYS A 377 -1.29 24.46 28.40
CA LYS A 377 -1.86 25.66 29.05
C LYS A 377 -2.92 25.31 30.08
N GLU A 378 -3.89 24.47 29.71
CA GLU A 378 -4.98 24.10 30.61
C GLU A 378 -4.50 23.11 31.70
N LEU A 379 -3.55 22.24 31.39
CA LEU A 379 -2.93 21.33 32.37
C LEU A 379 -2.17 22.10 33.46
N ASN A 380 -1.31 23.05 33.07
CA ASN A 380 -0.58 23.89 34.00
C ASN A 380 -1.53 24.74 34.87
N LYS A 381 -2.64 25.20 34.30
CA LYS A 381 -3.70 25.89 35.06
C LYS A 381 -4.36 24.97 36.10
N LYS A 382 -4.69 23.72 35.75
CA LYS A 382 -5.23 22.73 36.71
C LYS A 382 -4.25 22.41 37.85
N ILE A 383 -2.96 22.26 37.54
CA ILE A 383 -1.90 22.06 38.54
C ILE A 383 -1.85 23.27 39.48
N SER A 384 -1.76 24.48 38.94
CA SER A 384 -1.73 25.71 39.75
C SER A 384 -2.96 25.81 40.65
N GLN A 385 -4.17 25.59 40.13
CA GLN A 385 -5.40 25.63 40.91
C GLN A 385 -5.43 24.58 42.02
N THR A 386 -4.89 23.39 41.77
CA THR A 386 -4.81 22.33 42.77
C THR A 386 -3.86 22.71 43.90
N ASN A 387 -2.70 23.29 43.56
CA ASN A 387 -1.69 23.70 44.53
C ASN A 387 -2.18 24.90 45.36
N ASP A 388 -2.82 25.88 44.71
CA ASP A 388 -3.47 27.01 45.37
C ASP A 388 -4.52 26.53 46.40
N PHE A 389 -5.26 25.45 46.09
CA PHE A 389 -6.24 24.86 47.01
C PHE A 389 -5.57 24.06 48.15
N MET A 390 -4.51 23.32 47.85
CA MET A 390 -3.71 22.60 48.85
C MET A 390 -3.09 23.56 49.87
N ASP A 391 -2.62 24.73 49.44
CA ASP A 391 -2.12 25.79 50.33
C ASP A 391 -3.19 26.27 51.31
N ILE A 392 -4.44 26.44 50.84
CA ILE A 392 -5.57 26.80 51.71
C ILE A 392 -5.81 25.71 52.75
N LEU A 393 -5.87 24.44 52.32
CA LEU A 393 -6.11 23.30 53.22
C LEU A 393 -4.99 23.12 54.25
N ALA A 394 -3.74 23.39 53.89
CA ALA A 394 -2.62 23.32 54.82
C ALA A 394 -2.76 24.35 55.94
N VAL A 395 -3.11 25.59 55.60
CA VAL A 395 -3.35 26.65 56.59
C VAL A 395 -4.62 26.35 57.39
N GLU A 396 -5.68 25.86 56.76
CA GLU A 396 -6.90 25.44 57.44
C GLU A 396 -6.64 24.34 58.47
N LYS A 397 -5.87 23.31 58.12
CA LYS A 397 -5.49 22.21 59.02
C LYS A 397 -4.65 22.69 60.21
N GLN A 398 -3.79 23.69 60.00
CA GLN A 398 -3.08 24.35 61.09
C GLN A 398 -4.07 25.03 62.04
N GLY A 399 -5.08 25.72 61.51
CA GLY A 399 -6.17 26.31 62.29
C GLY A 399 -6.99 25.28 63.06
N ASP A 400 -7.32 24.14 62.42
CA ASP A 400 -8.02 23.03 63.06
C ASP A 400 -7.22 22.48 64.25
N THR A 401 -5.91 22.31 64.07
CA THR A 401 -4.99 21.86 65.14
C THR A 401 -4.96 22.87 66.31
N GLN A 402 -4.95 24.17 66.02
CA GLN A 402 -5.02 25.20 67.07
C GLN A 402 -6.36 25.17 67.82
N LEU A 403 -7.46 24.97 67.08
CA LEU A 403 -8.80 24.86 67.65
C LEU A 403 -8.93 23.65 68.59
N GLU A 404 -8.38 22.49 68.18
CA GLU A 404 -8.31 21.27 69.00
C GLU A 404 -7.49 21.50 70.29
N ASN A 405 -6.39 22.25 70.17
CA ASN A 405 -5.55 22.64 71.30
C ASN A 405 -6.13 23.78 72.17
N GLN A 406 -7.39 24.19 71.94
CA GLN A 406 -8.08 25.28 72.63
C GLN A 406 -7.46 26.68 72.45
N ASP A 407 -6.54 26.85 71.50
CA ASP A 407 -6.03 28.15 71.09
C ASP A 407 -7.00 28.80 70.07
N PHE A 408 -8.15 29.26 70.57
CA PHE A 408 -9.21 29.79 69.71
C PHE A 408 -8.83 31.11 69.02
N ALA A 409 -8.02 31.95 69.67
CA ALA A 409 -7.54 33.20 69.10
C ALA A 409 -6.54 32.94 67.95
N GLY A 410 -5.58 32.03 68.15
CA GLY A 410 -4.66 31.59 67.11
C GLY A 410 -5.40 30.91 65.95
N ALA A 411 -6.36 30.02 66.25
CA ALA A 411 -7.18 29.36 65.23
C ALA A 411 -7.95 30.38 64.36
N LYS A 412 -8.56 31.40 64.98
CA LYS A 412 -9.26 32.47 64.26
C LYS A 412 -8.33 33.23 63.32
N GLU A 413 -7.15 33.61 63.79
CA GLU A 413 -6.15 34.30 62.96
C GLU A 413 -5.75 33.43 61.75
N THR A 414 -5.48 32.16 61.99
CA THR A 414 -5.09 31.20 60.95
C THR A 414 -6.21 30.95 59.94
N TYR A 415 -7.46 30.75 60.35
CA TYR A 415 -8.58 30.65 59.40
C TYR A 415 -8.80 31.94 58.61
N THR A 416 -8.53 33.11 59.21
CA THR A 416 -8.61 34.39 58.49
C THR A 416 -7.54 34.47 57.40
N LYS A 417 -6.32 33.97 57.67
CA LYS A 417 -5.25 33.83 56.67
C LYS A 417 -5.67 32.87 55.55
N ALA A 418 -6.19 31.69 55.88
CA ALA A 418 -6.70 30.72 54.91
C ALA A 418 -7.81 31.31 54.03
N LYS A 419 -8.72 32.09 54.63
CA LYS A 419 -9.81 32.76 53.90
C LYS A 419 -9.26 33.82 52.94
N GLY A 420 -8.23 34.56 53.35
CA GLY A 420 -7.53 35.50 52.48
C GLY A 420 -6.89 34.83 51.26
N LEU A 421 -6.35 33.63 51.41
CA LEU A 421 -5.89 32.80 50.28
C LEU A 421 -7.06 32.36 49.40
N ALA A 422 -8.15 31.88 49.99
CA ALA A 422 -9.38 31.54 49.23
C ALA A 422 -9.95 32.75 48.47
N ASP A 423 -9.88 33.95 49.03
CA ASP A 423 -10.21 35.22 48.38
C ASP A 423 -9.30 35.53 47.20
N LYS A 424 -7.98 35.43 47.40
CA LYS A 424 -6.97 35.64 46.35
C LYS A 424 -7.16 34.69 45.17
N PHE A 425 -7.50 33.44 45.44
CA PHE A 425 -7.63 32.39 44.42
C PHE A 425 -9.08 32.18 43.93
N SER A 426 -10.04 33.00 44.38
CA SER A 426 -11.45 32.95 43.99
C SER A 426 -12.19 31.63 44.30
N PHE A 427 -11.85 30.95 45.39
CA PHE A 427 -12.51 29.69 45.80
C PHE A 427 -13.69 29.95 46.76
N GLU A 428 -14.89 30.23 46.22
CA GLU A 428 -16.07 30.62 47.00
C GLU A 428 -16.55 29.58 48.02
N ASP A 429 -16.48 28.28 47.69
CA ASP A 429 -16.88 27.22 48.63
C ASP A 429 -15.95 27.19 49.85
N ALA A 430 -14.64 27.26 49.64
CA ALA A 430 -13.65 27.33 50.72
C ALA A 430 -13.86 28.58 51.58
N LYS A 431 -14.18 29.75 50.98
CA LYS A 431 -14.48 30.97 51.74
C LYS A 431 -15.69 30.78 52.65
N LYS A 432 -16.73 30.11 52.19
CA LYS A 432 -17.94 29.85 52.95
C LYS A 432 -17.65 28.94 54.14
N ASP A 433 -16.91 27.86 53.93
CA ASP A 433 -16.54 26.90 54.97
C ASP A 433 -15.63 27.57 56.02
N LEU A 434 -14.62 28.33 55.59
CA LEU A 434 -13.72 29.07 56.48
C LEU A 434 -14.44 30.17 57.26
N LYS A 435 -15.44 30.83 56.67
CA LYS A 435 -16.28 31.80 57.39
C LYS A 435 -17.04 31.14 58.54
N ALA A 436 -17.57 29.93 58.33
CA ALA A 436 -18.23 29.17 59.40
C ALA A 436 -17.25 28.78 60.51
N LYS A 437 -16.03 28.34 60.15
CA LYS A 437 -14.96 28.04 61.14
C LYS A 437 -14.53 29.27 61.94
N ILE A 438 -14.42 30.44 61.30
CA ILE A 438 -14.13 31.71 62.00
C ILE A 438 -15.25 32.04 62.99
N GLN A 439 -16.52 31.87 62.61
CA GLN A 439 -17.66 32.11 63.49
C GLN A 439 -17.70 31.15 64.68
N ASP A 440 -17.36 29.87 64.48
CA ASP A 440 -17.23 28.90 65.57
C ASP A 440 -16.11 29.31 66.55
N ALA A 441 -14.92 29.66 66.04
CA ALA A 441 -13.84 30.16 66.87
C ALA A 441 -14.23 31.43 67.65
N ASP A 442 -14.92 32.38 67.01
CA ASP A 442 -15.43 33.59 67.65
C ASP A 442 -16.41 33.27 68.79
N SER A 443 -17.31 32.31 68.59
CA SER A 443 -18.24 31.89 69.64
C SER A 443 -17.52 31.29 70.85
N LYS A 444 -16.48 30.48 70.62
CA LYS A 444 -15.66 29.87 71.67
C LYS A 444 -14.82 30.90 72.43
N ILE A 445 -14.28 31.90 71.74
CA ILE A 445 -13.59 33.04 72.37
C ILE A 445 -14.56 33.82 73.26
N ALA A 446 -15.76 34.11 72.78
CA ALA A 446 -16.77 34.84 73.57
C ALA A 446 -17.19 34.06 74.82
N ASP A 447 -17.31 32.73 74.73
CA ASP A 447 -17.62 31.88 75.88
C ASP A 447 -16.46 31.82 76.89
N LEU A 448 -15.21 31.82 76.45
CA LEU A 448 -14.05 31.96 77.34
C LEU A 448 -14.02 33.32 78.04
N ASP A 449 -14.24 34.42 77.30
CA ASP A 449 -14.27 35.78 77.86
C ASP A 449 -15.38 35.91 78.92
N LYS A 450 -16.57 35.36 78.66
CA LYS A 450 -17.65 35.29 79.65
C LYS A 450 -17.23 34.54 80.91
N LYS A 451 -16.58 33.38 80.77
CA LYS A 451 -16.09 32.60 81.92
C LYS A 451 -15.02 33.37 82.71
N GLN A 452 -14.08 34.02 82.02
CA GLN A 452 -13.03 34.82 82.65
C GLN A 452 -13.60 36.03 83.39
N LYS A 453 -14.53 36.77 82.77
CA LYS A 453 -15.26 37.86 83.42
C LYS A 453 -16.08 37.38 84.61
N ALA A 454 -16.67 36.19 84.55
CA ALA A 454 -17.41 35.63 85.70
C ALA A 454 -16.48 35.43 86.91
N VAL A 455 -15.27 34.90 86.68
CA VAL A 455 -14.21 34.79 87.70
C VAL A 455 -13.77 36.15 88.21
N GLN A 456 -13.53 37.12 87.32
CA GLN A 456 -13.17 38.49 87.72
C GLN A 456 -14.26 39.16 88.57
N GLY A 457 -15.53 38.95 88.23
CA GLY A 457 -16.68 39.43 89.00
C GLY A 457 -16.67 38.86 90.41
N THR A 458 -16.47 37.53 90.54
CA THR A 458 -16.38 36.88 91.86
C THR A 458 -15.15 37.32 92.66
N ASP A 459 -14.01 37.53 92.00
CA ASP A 459 -12.79 38.01 92.66
C ASP A 459 -12.95 39.45 93.16
N SER A 460 -13.59 40.31 92.37
CA SER A 460 -13.89 41.71 92.75
C SER A 460 -14.89 41.78 93.89
N GLU A 461 -15.92 40.93 93.89
CA GLU A 461 -16.87 40.79 95.00
C GLU A 461 -16.14 40.39 96.29
N LYS A 462 -15.27 39.37 96.21
CA LYS A 462 -14.48 38.91 97.36
C LYS A 462 -13.52 39.99 97.88
N GLN A 463 -12.85 40.72 96.99
CA GLN A 463 -12.00 41.86 97.39
C GLN A 463 -12.80 42.96 98.10
N GLY A 464 -14.05 43.19 97.67
CA GLY A 464 -14.98 44.08 98.35
C GLY A 464 -15.35 43.59 99.75
N ASP A 465 -15.69 42.31 99.87
CA ASP A 465 -16.01 41.66 101.15
C ASP A 465 -14.84 41.76 102.14
N ASP A 466 -13.62 41.44 101.70
CA ASP A 466 -12.40 41.51 102.49
C ASP A 466 -12.09 42.96 102.95
N SER A 467 -12.26 43.94 102.06
CA SER A 467 -12.05 45.37 102.36
C SER A 467 -13.10 45.92 103.34
N TYR A 468 -14.35 45.47 103.21
CA TYR A 468 -15.43 45.82 104.13
C TYR A 468 -15.16 45.28 105.53
N ALA A 469 -14.69 44.04 105.65
CA ALA A 469 -14.27 43.44 106.93
C ALA A 469 -13.10 44.20 107.56
N ALA A 470 -12.17 44.72 106.75
CA ALA A 470 -11.07 45.57 107.18
C ALA A 470 -11.47 47.02 107.51
N LYS A 471 -12.76 47.38 107.37
CA LYS A 471 -13.33 48.74 107.55
C LYS A 471 -12.80 49.80 106.58
N ASP A 472 -12.19 49.38 105.46
CA ASP A 472 -11.81 50.29 104.36
C ASP A 472 -12.98 50.41 103.38
N TYR A 473 -14.01 51.14 103.82
CA TYR A 473 -15.29 51.24 103.12
C TYR A 473 -15.16 51.90 101.74
N LYS A 474 -14.17 52.77 101.53
CA LYS A 474 -13.94 53.41 100.24
C LYS A 474 -13.43 52.39 99.21
N LYS A 475 -12.44 51.57 99.57
CA LYS A 475 -11.97 50.49 98.69
C LYS A 475 -13.02 49.40 98.50
N ALA A 476 -13.78 49.07 99.53
CA ALA A 476 -14.90 48.12 99.41
C ALA A 476 -15.92 48.60 98.36
N LEU A 477 -16.29 49.88 98.38
CA LEU A 477 -17.21 50.46 97.39
C LEU A 477 -16.66 50.38 95.96
N GLU A 478 -15.38 50.70 95.74
CA GLU A 478 -14.73 50.62 94.42
C GLU A 478 -14.71 49.17 93.88
N ALA A 479 -14.39 48.19 94.73
CA ALA A 479 -14.39 46.78 94.36
C ALA A 479 -15.80 46.24 94.06
N TYR A 480 -16.80 46.60 94.86
CA TYR A 480 -18.20 46.23 94.60
C TYR A 480 -18.74 46.89 93.33
N LEU A 481 -18.44 48.15 93.04
CA LEU A 481 -18.84 48.79 91.77
C LEU A 481 -18.20 48.07 90.56
N THR A 482 -16.96 47.60 90.72
CA THR A 482 -16.28 46.80 89.69
C THR A 482 -16.95 45.44 89.49
N ALA A 483 -17.32 44.75 90.59
CA ALA A 483 -18.07 43.50 90.54
C ALA A 483 -19.47 43.69 89.90
N GLN A 484 -20.18 44.76 90.28
CA GLN A 484 -21.50 45.10 89.75
C GLN A 484 -21.45 45.33 88.23
N SER A 485 -20.50 46.15 87.77
CA SER A 485 -20.29 46.41 86.34
C SER A 485 -19.99 45.12 85.57
N THR A 486 -19.15 44.24 86.15
CA THR A 486 -18.81 42.95 85.55
C THR A 486 -20.03 42.02 85.44
N TYR A 487 -20.85 41.92 86.50
CA TYR A 487 -22.08 41.13 86.46
C TYR A 487 -23.15 41.69 85.52
N GLN A 488 -23.24 43.02 85.38
CA GLN A 488 -24.10 43.66 84.38
C GLN A 488 -23.66 43.30 82.96
N GLN A 489 -22.36 43.35 82.65
CA GLN A 489 -21.83 42.95 81.34
C GLN A 489 -22.09 41.47 81.01
N LEU A 490 -22.16 40.61 82.03
CA LEU A 490 -22.49 39.19 81.89
C LEU A 490 -24.00 38.90 81.86
N ASN A 491 -24.85 39.92 82.02
CA ASN A 491 -26.29 39.78 82.26
C ASN A 491 -26.62 38.84 83.45
N ASN A 492 -25.76 38.79 84.47
CA ASN A 492 -25.97 38.02 85.69
C ASN A 492 -26.81 38.81 86.70
N LEU A 493 -28.12 38.80 86.54
CA LEU A 493 -29.06 39.57 87.37
C LEU A 493 -28.95 39.25 88.86
N GLN A 494 -28.74 37.98 89.22
CA GLN A 494 -28.61 37.56 90.61
C GLN A 494 -27.35 38.14 91.27
N GLY A 495 -26.22 38.15 90.54
CA GLY A 495 -24.99 38.80 91.00
C GLY A 495 -25.14 40.30 91.20
N VAL A 496 -25.82 40.99 90.27
CA VAL A 496 -26.07 42.44 90.36
C VAL A 496 -26.86 42.80 91.63
N LEU A 497 -27.96 42.08 91.90
CA LEU A 497 -28.81 42.33 93.07
C LEU A 497 -28.08 42.06 94.40
N SER A 498 -27.25 41.01 94.43
CA SER A 498 -26.41 40.69 95.60
C SER A 498 -25.47 41.85 95.93
N ILE A 499 -24.75 42.34 94.92
CA ILE A 499 -23.80 43.44 95.08
C ILE A 499 -24.48 44.78 95.41
N GLU A 500 -25.65 45.06 94.83
CA GLU A 500 -26.40 46.30 95.08
C GLU A 500 -26.78 46.45 96.55
N THR A 501 -27.12 45.35 97.21
CA THR A 501 -27.35 45.31 98.66
C THR A 501 -26.07 45.66 99.42
N LYS A 502 -24.94 45.04 99.07
CA LYS A 502 -23.63 45.30 99.70
C LYS A 502 -23.18 46.76 99.50
N ILE A 503 -23.40 47.34 98.32
CA ILE A 503 -23.09 48.75 98.02
C ILE A 503 -23.88 49.68 98.93
N LYS A 504 -25.19 49.44 99.10
CA LYS A 504 -26.04 50.24 99.99
C LYS A 504 -25.53 50.21 101.43
N ASP A 505 -25.19 49.02 101.94
CA ASP A 505 -24.63 48.86 103.28
C ASP A 505 -23.33 49.66 103.47
N VAL A 506 -22.42 49.62 102.49
CA VAL A 506 -21.17 50.40 102.51
C VAL A 506 -21.44 51.90 102.45
N GLN A 507 -22.40 52.34 101.65
CA GLN A 507 -22.77 53.76 101.53
C GLN A 507 -23.38 54.30 102.84
N GLU A 508 -24.18 53.51 103.55
CA GLU A 508 -24.69 53.86 104.88
C GLU A 508 -23.55 54.00 105.92
N LYS A 509 -22.46 53.21 105.80
CA LYS A 509 -21.26 53.35 106.65
C LYS A 509 -20.43 54.59 106.31
N LEU A 510 -20.38 54.97 105.03
CA LEU A 510 -19.65 56.17 104.57
C LEU A 510 -20.42 57.46 104.88
N ASN A 511 -21.75 57.43 104.82
CA ASN A 511 -22.65 58.58 105.06
C ASN A 511 -23.79 58.18 106.02
N PRO A 512 -23.54 58.10 107.35
CA PRO A 512 -24.57 57.74 108.31
C PRO A 512 -25.70 58.80 108.35
N PRO A 513 -26.99 58.40 108.26
CA PRO A 513 -28.10 59.35 108.24
C PRO A 513 -28.21 60.13 109.55
N ALA A 514 -28.44 61.45 109.44
CA ALA A 514 -28.73 62.32 110.58
C ALA A 514 -30.05 61.91 111.25
N ALA A 515 -30.04 61.78 112.58
CA ALA A 515 -31.21 61.40 113.36
C ALA A 515 -32.35 62.43 113.20
N LEU A 516 -33.52 61.97 112.77
CA LEU A 516 -34.74 62.78 112.63
C LEU A 516 -35.56 62.73 113.91
N ASP A 517 -35.67 63.89 114.57
CA ASP A 517 -36.62 64.19 115.64
C ASP A 517 -38.07 64.14 115.13
N ALA A 518 -38.93 63.46 115.89
CA ALA A 518 -40.37 63.42 115.65
C ALA A 518 -41.07 64.58 116.37
N ASN A 519 -41.44 65.65 115.65
CA ASN A 519 -42.62 66.43 116.02
C ASN A 519 -43.21 67.28 114.88
N LYS A 520 -44.53 67.16 114.76
CA LYS A 520 -45.55 68.07 114.19
C LYS A 520 -45.81 68.16 112.67
N SER A 521 -47.07 67.77 112.40
CA SER A 521 -48.14 68.50 111.68
C SER A 521 -48.21 68.43 110.15
N THR A 522 -49.19 67.62 109.72
CA THR A 522 -50.15 67.83 108.60
C THR A 522 -50.55 69.30 108.40
N PRO A 523 -50.93 69.73 107.17
CA PRO A 523 -52.14 69.23 106.50
C PRO A 523 -52.08 69.03 104.97
N ALA A 524 -53.17 68.40 104.50
CA ALA A 524 -53.61 68.01 103.15
C ALA A 524 -53.88 69.20 102.18
N PRO A 525 -54.61 69.01 101.06
CA PRO A 525 -54.41 68.15 99.87
C PRO A 525 -54.50 68.97 98.55
N SER A 526 -54.22 68.37 97.38
CA SER A 526 -55.04 68.52 96.14
C SER A 526 -54.35 67.97 94.89
N GLU A 527 -55.16 67.24 94.11
CA GLU A 527 -55.28 67.28 92.64
C GLU A 527 -53.99 67.22 91.80
N GLY A 528 -53.75 66.17 91.02
CA GLY A 528 -54.64 65.74 89.94
C GLY A 528 -54.14 66.31 88.62
N THR A 529 -53.43 65.52 87.82
CA THR A 529 -53.48 65.65 86.36
C THR A 529 -52.90 64.41 85.68
N SER A 530 -53.79 63.73 84.97
CA SER A 530 -53.49 62.86 83.84
C SER A 530 -52.82 63.64 82.72
N THR A 531 -51.96 62.98 81.94
CA THR A 531 -52.21 62.65 80.52
C THR A 531 -50.97 61.91 80.00
N ASN A 532 -51.05 60.63 79.61
CA ASN A 532 -51.70 60.00 78.45
C ASN A 532 -50.74 59.87 77.25
N THR A 533 -50.56 58.60 76.83
CA THR A 533 -50.34 58.12 75.43
C THR A 533 -49.10 58.63 74.68
N LYS A 534 -48.23 57.79 74.13
CA LYS A 534 -48.49 56.54 73.39
C LYS A 534 -47.20 55.73 73.26
#